data_AF-A0A2M8KER4-F1
#
_entry.id   AF-A0A2M8KER4-F1
#
_cell.length_a   1.000
_cell.length_b   1.000
_cell.length_c   1.000
_cell.angle_alpha   90.00
_cell.angle_beta   90.00
_cell.angle_gamma   90.00
#
_symmetry.space_group_name_H-M   'P 1'
#
loop_
_entity.id
_entity.type
_entity.pdbx_description
1 polymer ?
#
loop_
_entity_poly.entity_id
_entity_poly.type
_entity_poly.pdbx_seq_one_letter_code
_entity_poly.pdbx_strand_id
1 'polypeptide(L)'
;MDKIKIAFVGNYQYNCGSSNTLLGYVRAGESFNYDIRVSDFGYIDETIRSSIPVADKSWRADLLVIVYESYPFLSKEQIDQICSFIPRSKRIVIDPDGKYSHPLSFIGDTNHPTSDSYDYWTSLYDSLSDVILQPFIGEAKTKKVQPFLYFGMDSKVSDFTKQSKDFDLLYVGNNWYRWHDIKWLIETIAPIRTLLKKVGLIGQYWSGEVMEEFKEATYSDPNFLKRNQIEIHDSAPYGQVEMAMSRGLLNPIFIRPILNKLGFVTPRMFETLLADTVPLIPNYFTHSTDLYGKAIKPLILSLENPADDIMRILENYEENKKLVRNIRETLKAKHTYKVRLKQLLQYI
;
A
#
# COMPACT_ATOMS: atom_id res chain seq x y z
N MET A 1 -28.84 -5.09 -19.49
CA MET A 1 -27.51 -4.52 -19.84
C MET A 1 -26.48 -5.54 -19.43
N ASP A 2 -25.51 -5.79 -20.29
CA ASP A 2 -24.38 -6.66 -19.97
C ASP A 2 -23.53 -6.04 -18.87
N LYS A 3 -22.92 -6.88 -18.02
CA LYS A 3 -22.07 -6.41 -16.93
C LYS A 3 -20.81 -5.77 -17.52
N ILE A 4 -20.43 -4.59 -17.00
CA ILE A 4 -19.13 -3.98 -17.30
C ILE A 4 -18.01 -4.90 -16.83
N LYS A 5 -17.02 -5.12 -17.69
CA LYS A 5 -15.89 -6.03 -17.51
C LYS A 5 -14.58 -5.26 -17.34
N ILE A 6 -13.91 -5.41 -16.21
CA ILE A 6 -12.60 -4.78 -15.95
C ILE A 6 -11.58 -5.85 -15.59
N ALA A 7 -10.45 -5.85 -16.30
CA ALA A 7 -9.33 -6.75 -16.02
C ALA A 7 -8.14 -5.96 -15.45
N PHE A 8 -7.60 -6.43 -14.33
CA PHE A 8 -6.36 -5.93 -13.74
C PHE A 8 -5.19 -6.83 -14.12
N VAL A 9 -4.14 -6.24 -14.67
CA VAL A 9 -2.88 -6.89 -15.05
C VAL A 9 -1.80 -6.38 -14.11
N GLY A 10 -1.08 -7.29 -13.45
CA GLY A 10 -0.06 -6.92 -12.47
C GLY A 10 0.71 -8.16 -12.01
N ASN A 11 1.64 -7.96 -11.07
CA ASN A 11 2.23 -9.06 -10.32
C ASN A 11 1.57 -9.14 -8.95
N TYR A 12 0.68 -10.13 -8.77
CA TYR A 12 -0.13 -10.25 -7.56
C TYR A 12 0.28 -11.49 -6.76
N GLN A 13 0.91 -11.23 -5.61
CA GLN A 13 1.19 -12.20 -4.57
C GLN A 13 0.35 -11.90 -3.33
N TYR A 14 -0.05 -12.92 -2.58
CA TYR A 14 -1.02 -12.81 -1.48
C TYR A 14 -0.60 -11.83 -0.37
N ASN A 15 0.69 -11.58 -0.21
CA ASN A 15 1.27 -10.72 0.80
C ASN A 15 1.62 -9.31 0.29
N CYS A 16 1.23 -8.97 -0.95
CA CYS A 16 1.44 -7.64 -1.53
C CYS A 16 0.25 -6.71 -1.30
N GLY A 17 0.53 -5.41 -1.14
CA GLY A 17 -0.50 -4.38 -0.94
C GLY A 17 -1.44 -4.23 -2.14
N SER A 18 -0.92 -4.31 -3.36
CA SER A 18 -1.72 -4.25 -4.59
C SER A 18 -2.66 -5.44 -4.78
N SER A 19 -2.33 -6.61 -4.23
CA SER A 19 -3.24 -7.74 -4.21
C SER A 19 -4.44 -7.49 -3.30
N ASN A 20 -4.21 -6.99 -2.08
CA ASN A 20 -5.30 -6.60 -1.17
C ASN A 20 -6.16 -5.48 -1.77
N THR A 21 -5.53 -4.59 -2.54
CA THR A 21 -6.22 -3.53 -3.30
C THR A 21 -7.15 -4.12 -4.36
N LEU A 22 -6.68 -5.10 -5.13
CA LEU A 22 -7.49 -5.79 -6.13
C LEU A 22 -8.69 -6.50 -5.50
N LEU A 23 -8.51 -7.16 -4.36
CA LEU A 23 -9.62 -7.74 -3.61
C LEU A 23 -10.69 -6.71 -3.25
N GLY A 24 -10.27 -5.51 -2.86
CA GLY A 24 -11.15 -4.36 -2.63
C GLY A 24 -11.96 -3.94 -3.87
N TYR A 25 -11.32 -3.89 -5.03
CA TYR A 25 -12.00 -3.62 -6.30
C TYR A 25 -13.00 -4.71 -6.70
N VAL A 26 -12.67 -5.98 -6.48
CA VAL A 26 -13.58 -7.12 -6.74
C VAL A 26 -14.84 -7.00 -5.89
N ARG A 27 -14.69 -6.81 -4.57
CA ARG A 27 -15.82 -6.59 -3.64
C ARG A 27 -16.64 -5.36 -4.01
N ALA A 28 -16.00 -4.28 -4.46
CA ALA A 28 -16.70 -3.09 -4.91
C ALA A 28 -17.49 -3.34 -6.20
N GLY A 29 -16.93 -4.08 -7.15
CA GLY A 29 -17.54 -4.46 -8.41
C GLY A 29 -18.80 -5.29 -8.24
N GLU A 30 -18.77 -6.28 -7.34
CA GLU A 30 -19.95 -7.09 -6.96
C GLU A 30 -21.12 -6.19 -6.56
N SER A 31 -20.85 -5.14 -5.77
CA SER A 31 -21.88 -4.23 -5.29
C SER A 31 -22.48 -3.31 -6.37
N PHE A 32 -21.82 -3.18 -7.52
CA PHE A 32 -22.30 -2.43 -8.68
C PHE A 32 -22.70 -3.34 -9.86
N ASN A 33 -22.69 -4.66 -9.66
CA ASN A 33 -22.92 -5.65 -10.72
C ASN A 33 -21.90 -5.53 -11.89
N TYR A 34 -20.64 -5.23 -11.58
CA TYR A 34 -19.52 -5.27 -12.51
C TYR A 34 -18.69 -6.55 -12.34
N ASP A 35 -18.10 -7.02 -13.42
CA ASP A 35 -17.23 -8.21 -13.45
C ASP A 35 -15.76 -7.75 -13.42
N ILE A 36 -15.17 -7.78 -12.22
CA ILE A 36 -13.78 -7.37 -11.99
C ILE A 36 -12.94 -8.63 -11.82
N ARG A 37 -11.87 -8.74 -12.61
CA ARG A 37 -11.01 -9.92 -12.63
C ARG A 37 -9.54 -9.57 -12.60
N VAL A 38 -8.73 -10.51 -12.12
CA VAL A 38 -7.28 -10.50 -12.33
C VAL A 38 -6.95 -11.19 -13.65
N SER A 39 -5.99 -10.67 -14.41
CA SER A 39 -5.65 -11.20 -15.74
C SER A 39 -4.43 -12.11 -15.73
N ASP A 40 -4.52 -13.23 -16.47
CA ASP A 40 -3.39 -14.15 -16.74
C ASP A 40 -2.31 -13.55 -17.68
N PHE A 41 -2.42 -12.29 -18.08
CA PHE A 41 -1.29 -11.57 -18.67
C PHE A 41 -0.18 -11.30 -17.64
N GLY A 42 -0.55 -11.10 -16.39
CA GLY A 42 0.39 -10.89 -15.28
C GLY A 42 0.73 -12.18 -14.54
N TYR A 43 1.48 -12.02 -13.45
CA TYR A 43 1.71 -13.12 -12.50
C TYR A 43 0.65 -13.09 -11.41
N ILE A 44 0.07 -14.25 -11.12
CA ILE A 44 -0.80 -14.47 -9.96
C ILE A 44 -0.38 -15.76 -9.26
N ASP A 45 -0.16 -15.69 -7.96
CA ASP A 45 0.10 -16.89 -7.16
C ASP A 45 -1.18 -17.73 -6.96
N GLU A 46 -1.03 -18.92 -6.37
CA GLU A 46 -2.14 -19.85 -6.14
C GLU A 46 -3.22 -19.31 -5.19
N THR A 47 -2.83 -18.48 -4.22
CA THR A 47 -3.78 -17.88 -3.27
C THR A 47 -4.62 -16.84 -3.96
N ILE A 48 -4.02 -15.99 -4.80
CA ILE A 48 -4.76 -15.01 -5.62
C ILE A 48 -5.65 -15.72 -6.62
N ARG A 49 -5.14 -16.73 -7.33
CA ARG A 49 -5.87 -17.51 -8.33
C ARG A 49 -7.11 -18.21 -7.75
N SER A 50 -7.05 -18.65 -6.50
CA SER A 50 -8.19 -19.27 -5.80
C SER A 50 -9.14 -18.27 -5.14
N SER A 51 -8.70 -17.04 -4.89
CA SER A 51 -9.47 -16.03 -4.14
C SER A 51 -10.16 -14.99 -5.03
N ILE A 52 -9.65 -14.74 -6.24
CA ILE A 52 -10.15 -13.71 -7.16
C ILE A 52 -10.50 -14.35 -8.51
N PRO A 53 -11.63 -13.97 -9.14
CA PRO A 53 -11.95 -14.40 -10.49
C PRO A 53 -10.84 -14.06 -11.50
N VAL A 54 -10.49 -15.04 -12.33
CA VAL A 54 -9.43 -14.89 -13.33
C VAL A 54 -10.03 -14.61 -14.72
N ALA A 55 -9.42 -13.66 -15.42
CA ALA A 55 -9.61 -13.38 -16.84
C ALA A 55 -8.45 -14.01 -17.62
N ASP A 56 -8.75 -15.06 -18.37
CA ASP A 56 -7.78 -15.61 -19.32
C ASP A 56 -7.42 -14.57 -20.40
N LYS A 57 -6.35 -14.84 -21.17
CA LYS A 57 -5.82 -13.90 -22.18
C LYS A 57 -6.78 -13.64 -23.35
N SER A 58 -7.84 -14.44 -23.52
CA SER A 58 -8.86 -14.25 -24.54
C SER A 58 -10.05 -13.41 -24.04
N TRP A 59 -10.16 -13.21 -22.72
CA TRP A 59 -11.25 -12.47 -22.10
C TRP A 59 -11.29 -11.01 -22.53
N ARG A 60 -12.44 -10.58 -23.09
CA ARG A 60 -12.64 -9.23 -23.63
C ARG A 60 -13.13 -8.29 -22.53
N ALA A 61 -12.20 -7.51 -21.96
CA ALA A 61 -12.50 -6.48 -20.99
C ALA A 61 -12.98 -5.18 -21.68
N ASP A 62 -13.92 -4.48 -21.03
CA ASP A 62 -14.29 -3.10 -21.42
C ASP A 62 -13.22 -2.09 -21.00
N LEU A 63 -12.44 -2.43 -19.96
CA LEU A 63 -11.29 -1.67 -19.49
C LEU A 63 -10.17 -2.61 -19.04
N LEU A 64 -8.96 -2.38 -19.53
CA LEU A 64 -7.75 -3.05 -19.05
C LEU A 64 -6.94 -2.08 -18.16
N VAL A 65 -6.69 -2.49 -16.93
CA VAL A 65 -5.90 -1.74 -15.95
C VAL A 65 -4.57 -2.43 -15.77
N ILE A 66 -3.48 -1.81 -16.20
CA ILE A 66 -2.12 -2.37 -16.09
C ILE A 66 -1.41 -1.68 -14.93
N VAL A 67 -1.05 -2.44 -13.89
CA VAL A 67 -0.38 -1.94 -12.70
C VAL A 67 1.09 -2.33 -12.74
N TYR A 68 1.98 -1.35 -12.84
CA TYR A 68 3.43 -1.56 -12.84
C TYR A 68 4.07 -1.02 -11.57
N GLU A 69 4.72 -1.89 -10.82
CA GLU A 69 5.46 -1.55 -9.62
C GLU A 69 6.96 -1.59 -9.89
N SER A 70 7.68 -2.47 -9.20
CA SER A 70 9.14 -2.43 -9.12
C SER A 70 9.87 -2.89 -10.39
N TYR A 71 9.23 -3.67 -11.27
CA TYR A 71 9.85 -4.19 -12.50
C TYR A 71 8.83 -4.43 -13.64
N PRO A 72 9.28 -4.35 -14.91
CA PRO A 72 8.46 -4.73 -16.05
C PRO A 72 8.27 -6.26 -16.06
N PHE A 73 7.03 -6.73 -16.22
CA PHE A 73 6.71 -8.17 -16.23
C PHE A 73 6.04 -8.63 -17.52
N LEU A 74 5.59 -7.71 -18.40
CA LEU A 74 5.03 -8.07 -19.70
C LEU A 74 6.15 -8.18 -20.74
N SER A 75 6.20 -9.32 -21.43
CA SER A 75 6.99 -9.49 -22.64
C SER A 75 6.44 -8.65 -23.80
N LYS A 76 7.26 -8.44 -24.84
CA LYS A 76 6.84 -7.74 -26.04
C LYS A 76 5.65 -8.43 -26.71
N GLU A 77 5.66 -9.75 -26.77
CA GLU A 77 4.59 -10.56 -27.36
C GLU A 77 3.26 -10.38 -26.60
N GLN A 78 3.31 -10.30 -25.27
CA GLN A 78 2.13 -10.01 -24.45
C GLN A 78 1.61 -8.58 -24.67
N ILE A 79 2.51 -7.60 -24.79
CA ILE A 79 2.13 -6.22 -25.10
C ILE A 79 1.46 -6.14 -26.47
N ASP A 80 2.04 -6.78 -27.49
CA ASP A 80 1.49 -6.84 -28.84
C ASP A 80 0.10 -7.51 -28.84
N GLN A 81 -0.06 -8.59 -28.09
CA GLN A 81 -1.34 -9.27 -27.91
C GLN A 81 -2.39 -8.38 -27.23
N ILE A 82 -2.03 -7.69 -26.14
CA ILE A 82 -2.92 -6.72 -25.49
C ILE A 82 -3.32 -5.63 -26.50
N CYS A 83 -2.36 -5.14 -27.28
CA CYS A 83 -2.58 -4.08 -28.25
C CYS A 83 -3.47 -4.49 -29.42
N SER A 84 -3.48 -5.77 -29.80
CA SER A 84 -4.31 -6.26 -30.89
C SER A 84 -5.79 -6.43 -30.52
N PHE A 85 -6.12 -6.65 -29.24
CA PHE A 85 -7.50 -6.95 -28.83
C PHE A 85 -8.17 -5.87 -27.98
N ILE A 86 -7.40 -5.01 -27.30
CA ILE A 86 -7.94 -3.96 -26.43
C ILE A 86 -7.53 -2.59 -26.99
N PRO A 87 -8.50 -1.76 -27.42
CA PRO A 87 -8.23 -0.43 -27.95
C PRO A 87 -7.44 0.43 -26.97
N ARG A 88 -6.58 1.31 -27.49
CA ARG A 88 -5.75 2.21 -26.68
C ARG A 88 -6.56 3.07 -25.70
N SER A 89 -7.73 3.53 -26.10
CA SER A 89 -8.65 4.30 -25.26
C SER A 89 -9.26 3.51 -24.09
N LYS A 90 -9.10 2.18 -24.07
CA LYS A 90 -9.60 1.25 -23.04
C LYS A 90 -8.48 0.61 -22.23
N ARG A 91 -7.27 1.18 -22.28
CA ARG A 91 -6.12 0.74 -21.50
C ARG A 91 -5.69 1.90 -20.62
N ILE A 92 -5.42 1.61 -19.36
CA ILE A 92 -4.83 2.57 -18.43
C ILE A 92 -3.63 1.95 -17.75
N VAL A 93 -2.63 2.76 -17.45
CA VAL A 93 -1.47 2.35 -16.64
C VAL A 93 -1.60 2.99 -15.26
N ILE A 94 -1.46 2.20 -14.21
CA ILE A 94 -1.32 2.68 -12.84
C ILE A 94 0.13 2.48 -12.42
N ASP A 95 0.76 3.57 -11.96
CA ASP A 95 2.16 3.65 -11.57
C ASP A 95 2.29 4.02 -10.08
N PRO A 96 2.18 3.04 -9.16
CA PRO A 96 2.35 3.28 -7.73
C PRO A 96 3.79 3.50 -7.28
N ASP A 97 4.79 3.25 -8.13
CA ASP A 97 6.22 3.38 -7.78
C ASP A 97 6.89 4.64 -8.38
N GLY A 98 6.13 5.43 -9.16
CA GLY A 98 6.59 6.70 -9.70
C GLY A 98 7.59 6.54 -10.84
N LYS A 99 7.52 5.44 -11.61
CA LYS A 99 8.38 5.14 -12.75
C LYS A 99 8.19 6.06 -13.95
N TYR A 100 7.04 6.72 -14.03
CA TYR A 100 6.80 7.76 -15.04
C TYR A 100 7.19 9.16 -14.55
N SER A 101 7.47 9.32 -13.25
CA SER A 101 7.97 10.58 -12.70
C SER A 101 9.44 10.76 -13.04
N HIS A 102 9.89 12.02 -13.19
CA HIS A 102 11.31 12.30 -13.43
C HIS A 102 12.23 11.62 -12.40
N PRO A 103 13.47 11.27 -12.79
CA PRO A 103 14.48 10.74 -11.89
C PRO A 103 14.62 11.58 -10.63
N LEU A 104 14.49 10.92 -9.50
CA LEU A 104 14.59 11.53 -8.19
C LEU A 104 15.26 10.54 -7.24
N SER A 105 16.23 11.04 -6.48
CA SER A 105 16.86 10.29 -5.39
C SER A 105 16.75 11.07 -4.09
N PHE A 106 16.47 10.37 -3.00
CA PHE A 106 16.26 10.97 -1.69
C PHE A 106 16.63 9.97 -0.59
N ILE A 107 17.60 10.34 0.27
CA ILE A 107 18.09 9.53 1.41
C ILE A 107 18.41 8.09 0.97
N GLY A 108 19.29 7.94 -0.02
CA GLY A 108 19.73 6.63 -0.52
C GLY A 108 18.69 5.85 -1.34
N ASP A 109 17.46 6.36 -1.48
CA ASP A 109 16.38 5.72 -2.23
C ASP A 109 16.14 6.43 -3.56
N THR A 110 15.65 5.71 -4.57
CA THR A 110 15.40 6.24 -5.93
C THR A 110 14.23 5.56 -6.63
N ASN A 111 13.50 6.30 -7.47
CA ASN A 111 12.51 5.72 -8.38
C ASN A 111 13.18 5.10 -9.62
N HIS A 112 14.40 5.54 -9.95
CA HIS A 112 15.19 5.08 -11.09
C HIS A 112 16.61 4.68 -10.65
N PRO A 113 16.95 3.38 -10.66
CA PRO A 113 18.27 2.92 -10.22
C PRO A 113 19.39 3.17 -11.24
N THR A 114 19.03 3.40 -12.51
CA THR A 114 19.98 3.64 -13.62
C THR A 114 19.54 4.84 -14.44
N SER A 115 20.47 5.44 -15.19
CA SER A 115 20.21 6.57 -16.10
C SER A 115 19.11 6.25 -17.12
N ASP A 116 19.16 5.04 -17.67
CA ASP A 116 18.32 4.63 -18.80
C ASP A 116 16.93 4.15 -18.32
N SER A 117 16.76 3.99 -17.00
CA SER A 117 15.52 3.48 -16.42
C SER A 117 14.33 4.39 -16.73
N TYR A 118 14.51 5.71 -16.69
CA TYR A 118 13.42 6.65 -16.94
C TYR A 118 12.92 6.59 -18.39
N ASP A 119 13.85 6.59 -19.34
CA ASP A 119 13.52 6.50 -20.77
C ASP A 119 12.86 5.16 -21.10
N TYR A 120 13.32 4.07 -20.47
CA TYR A 120 12.70 2.76 -20.59
C TYR A 120 11.24 2.76 -20.11
N TRP A 121 10.99 3.21 -18.87
CA TRP A 121 9.66 3.17 -18.27
C TRP A 121 8.66 4.09 -18.97
N THR A 122 9.10 5.29 -19.34
CA THR A 122 8.27 6.23 -20.09
C THR A 122 7.93 5.67 -21.47
N SER A 123 8.89 5.12 -22.21
CA SER A 123 8.64 4.46 -23.50
C SER A 123 7.68 3.28 -23.37
N LEU A 124 7.84 2.45 -22.34
CA LEU A 124 6.96 1.32 -22.07
C LEU A 124 5.52 1.80 -21.80
N TYR A 125 5.33 2.75 -20.89
CA TYR A 125 3.98 3.25 -20.57
C TYR A 125 3.33 3.93 -21.76
N ASP A 126 4.12 4.68 -22.55
CA ASP A 126 3.68 5.35 -23.76
C ASP A 126 3.27 4.37 -24.85
N SER A 127 3.90 3.20 -24.93
CA SER A 127 3.46 2.14 -25.84
C SER A 127 2.08 1.58 -25.47
N LEU A 128 1.72 1.60 -24.19
CA LEU A 128 0.52 0.96 -23.65
C LEU A 128 -0.69 1.90 -23.58
N SER A 129 -0.52 3.14 -23.12
CA SER A 129 -1.64 4.00 -22.73
C SER A 129 -1.38 5.49 -22.96
N ASP A 130 -2.45 6.24 -23.22
CA ASP A 130 -2.46 7.72 -23.17
C ASP A 130 -2.81 8.28 -21.79
N VAL A 131 -3.22 7.40 -20.86
CA VAL A 131 -3.59 7.74 -19.48
C VAL A 131 -2.69 6.99 -18.52
N ILE A 132 -1.98 7.77 -17.69
CA ILE A 132 -1.11 7.26 -16.63
C ILE A 132 -1.64 7.81 -15.31
N LEU A 133 -1.96 6.90 -14.40
CA LEU A 133 -2.54 7.18 -13.11
C LEU A 133 -1.49 6.96 -12.03
N GLN A 134 -1.30 7.93 -11.15
CA GLN A 134 -0.34 7.83 -10.03
C GLN A 134 -1.04 8.14 -8.71
N PRO A 135 -0.75 7.41 -7.61
CA PRO A 135 -1.45 7.55 -6.34
C PRO A 135 -0.96 8.72 -5.48
N PHE A 136 -0.70 9.89 -6.06
CA PHE A 136 -0.27 11.06 -5.30
C PHE A 136 -1.43 11.99 -4.92
N ILE A 137 -1.21 12.77 -3.85
CA ILE A 137 -2.11 13.83 -3.41
C ILE A 137 -1.76 15.14 -4.14
N GLY A 138 -2.77 15.81 -4.68
CA GLY A 138 -2.63 17.12 -5.32
C GLY A 138 -3.14 17.12 -6.76
N GLU A 139 -2.75 18.14 -7.50
CA GLU A 139 -3.18 18.35 -8.88
C GLU A 139 -2.27 17.64 -9.88
N ALA A 140 -2.83 17.33 -11.06
CA ALA A 140 -2.09 16.74 -12.16
C ALA A 140 -0.88 17.61 -12.54
N LYS A 141 0.30 16.99 -12.60
CA LYS A 141 1.53 17.67 -13.03
C LYS A 141 1.60 17.85 -14.54
N THR A 142 0.93 16.96 -15.29
CA THR A 142 0.86 17.00 -16.76
C THR A 142 -0.53 16.54 -17.23
N LYS A 143 -0.88 16.76 -18.51
CA LYS A 143 -2.13 16.23 -19.07
C LYS A 143 -2.19 14.69 -19.09
N LYS A 144 -1.04 14.03 -19.19
CA LYS A 144 -0.92 12.57 -19.32
C LYS A 144 -0.92 11.84 -17.97
N VAL A 145 -0.40 12.50 -16.94
CA VAL A 145 -0.29 11.95 -15.59
C VAL A 145 -1.37 12.55 -14.71
N GLN A 146 -2.34 11.72 -14.31
CA GLN A 146 -3.46 12.14 -13.50
C GLN A 146 -3.35 11.59 -12.06
N PRO A 147 -3.71 12.38 -11.04
CA PRO A 147 -3.77 11.92 -9.67
C PRO A 147 -4.92 10.92 -9.53
N PHE A 148 -4.61 9.72 -9.03
CA PHE A 148 -5.59 8.68 -8.78
C PHE A 148 -5.08 7.82 -7.63
N LEU A 149 -5.68 7.98 -6.45
CA LEU A 149 -5.34 7.13 -5.30
C LEU A 149 -5.86 5.72 -5.57
N TYR A 150 -5.03 4.89 -6.20
CA TYR A 150 -5.32 3.50 -6.53
C TYR A 150 -5.71 2.68 -5.29
N PHE A 151 -5.07 2.99 -4.17
CA PHE A 151 -5.39 2.42 -2.87
C PHE A 151 -6.67 3.03 -2.30
N GLY A 152 -7.46 2.21 -1.64
CA GLY A 152 -8.73 2.62 -1.05
C GLY A 152 -9.04 1.89 0.25
N MET A 153 -10.25 2.11 0.72
CA MET A 153 -10.76 1.52 1.95
C MET A 153 -11.97 0.62 1.69
N ASP A 154 -12.08 -0.47 2.45
CA ASP A 154 -13.33 -1.20 2.49
C ASP A 154 -14.42 -0.39 3.20
N SER A 155 -15.64 -0.43 2.63
CA SER A 155 -16.78 0.32 3.18
C SER A 155 -17.24 -0.26 4.52
N LYS A 156 -17.09 -1.57 4.73
CA LYS A 156 -17.46 -2.26 5.97
C LYS A 156 -16.29 -2.18 6.96
N VAL A 157 -16.53 -1.70 8.17
CA VAL A 157 -15.59 -1.94 9.28
C VAL A 157 -15.84 -3.39 9.68
N SER A 158 -14.85 -4.27 9.58
CA SER A 158 -14.95 -5.53 10.32
C SER A 158 -15.03 -5.18 11.80
N ASP A 159 -15.87 -5.86 12.58
CA ASP A 159 -16.04 -5.59 14.02
C ASP A 159 -14.81 -6.03 14.84
N PHE A 160 -13.64 -5.50 14.49
CA PHE A 160 -12.34 -5.73 15.14
C PHE A 160 -12.32 -5.21 16.58
N THR A 161 -13.36 -4.50 17.01
CA THR A 161 -13.45 -3.90 18.35
C THR A 161 -13.49 -4.94 19.47
N LYS A 162 -13.79 -6.20 19.15
CA LYS A 162 -13.81 -7.34 20.08
C LYS A 162 -12.51 -8.15 20.08
N GLN A 163 -11.52 -7.78 19.27
CA GLN A 163 -10.27 -8.52 19.18
C GLN A 163 -9.37 -8.22 20.38
N SER A 164 -8.71 -9.25 20.92
CA SER A 164 -7.69 -9.06 21.94
C SER A 164 -6.55 -8.21 21.41
N LYS A 165 -6.05 -7.30 22.25
CA LYS A 165 -4.81 -6.56 22.00
C LYS A 165 -3.67 -7.39 22.55
N ASP A 166 -2.91 -7.97 21.64
CA ASP A 166 -1.77 -8.82 21.96
C ASP A 166 -0.48 -8.00 22.07
N PHE A 167 -0.42 -6.83 21.42
CA PHE A 167 0.77 -5.98 21.34
C PHE A 167 0.46 -4.55 21.75
N ASP A 168 1.40 -3.91 22.44
CA ASP A 168 1.34 -2.47 22.67
C ASP A 168 1.79 -1.71 21.42
N LEU A 169 2.79 -2.25 20.72
CA LEU A 169 3.31 -1.70 19.47
C LEU A 169 3.51 -2.82 18.44
N LEU A 170 2.88 -2.68 17.28
CA LEU A 170 2.90 -3.68 16.23
C LEU A 170 3.22 -3.03 14.89
N TYR A 171 4.12 -3.61 14.11
CA TYR A 171 4.21 -3.31 12.69
C TYR A 171 3.76 -4.52 11.88
N VAL A 172 2.82 -4.29 10.97
CA VAL A 172 2.43 -5.28 9.97
C VAL A 172 3.01 -4.83 8.63
N GLY A 173 3.57 -5.74 7.86
CA GLY A 173 4.19 -5.45 6.56
C GLY A 173 5.49 -6.23 6.37
N ASN A 174 5.79 -6.57 5.12
CA ASN A 174 7.08 -7.16 4.77
C ASN A 174 8.20 -6.12 4.93
N ASN A 175 9.41 -6.57 5.23
CA ASN A 175 10.57 -5.70 5.12
C ASN A 175 10.89 -5.47 3.64
N TRP A 176 10.45 -4.31 3.14
CA TRP A 176 10.73 -3.82 1.79
C TRP A 176 11.16 -2.36 1.90
N TYR A 177 12.46 -2.14 2.11
CA TYR A 177 13.07 -0.87 2.50
C TYR A 177 12.53 -0.32 3.83
N ARG A 178 12.26 -1.20 4.81
CA ARG A 178 11.68 -0.81 6.12
C ARG A 178 12.64 -0.98 7.29
N TRP A 179 13.78 -1.63 7.07
CA TRP A 179 14.76 -1.87 8.12
C TRP A 179 15.19 -0.59 8.87
N HIS A 180 15.48 0.48 8.13
CA HIS A 180 15.89 1.75 8.74
C HIS A 180 14.81 2.34 9.67
N ASP A 181 13.53 2.30 9.24
CA ASP A 181 12.40 2.77 10.05
C ASP A 181 12.20 1.92 11.31
N ILE A 182 12.30 0.60 11.18
CA ILE A 182 12.16 -0.33 12.30
C ILE A 182 13.31 -0.18 13.30
N LYS A 183 14.54 -0.05 12.80
CA LYS A 183 15.70 0.23 13.65
C LYS A 183 15.51 1.54 14.42
N TRP A 184 15.12 2.62 13.73
CA TRP A 184 14.84 3.91 14.35
C TRP A 184 13.74 3.80 15.43
N LEU A 185 12.65 3.06 15.16
CA LEU A 185 11.57 2.86 16.12
C LEU A 185 12.05 2.12 17.36
N ILE A 186 12.84 1.06 17.19
CA ILE A 186 13.37 0.26 18.30
C ILE A 186 14.31 1.10 19.16
N GLU A 187 15.19 1.88 18.54
CA GLU A 187 16.07 2.82 19.25
C GLU A 187 15.26 3.91 19.97
N THR A 188 14.20 4.40 19.34
CA THR A 188 13.28 5.41 19.91
C THR A 188 12.56 4.88 21.14
N ILE A 189 12.07 3.65 21.13
CA ILE A 189 11.35 3.09 22.29
C ILE A 189 12.28 2.52 23.37
N ALA A 190 13.60 2.49 23.15
CA ALA A 190 14.55 1.93 24.10
C ALA A 190 14.40 2.50 25.54
N PRO A 191 14.24 3.83 25.74
CA PRO A 191 14.05 4.41 27.07
C PRO A 191 12.76 3.98 27.78
N ILE A 192 11.72 3.61 27.00
CA ILE A 192 10.39 3.23 27.50
C ILE A 192 10.13 1.71 27.33
N ARG A 193 11.13 0.94 26.91
CA ARG A 193 10.94 -0.47 26.51
C ARG A 193 10.35 -1.32 27.63
N THR A 194 10.70 -1.05 28.89
CA THR A 194 10.19 -1.76 30.07
C THR A 194 8.73 -1.45 30.40
N LEU A 195 8.20 -0.34 29.87
CA LEU A 195 6.80 0.05 30.01
C LEU A 195 5.91 -0.59 28.94
N LEU A 196 6.51 -1.00 27.81
CA LEU A 196 5.83 -1.72 26.72
C LEU A 196 5.88 -3.23 27.00
N LYS A 197 4.72 -3.88 27.10
CA LYS A 197 4.60 -5.32 27.31
C LYS A 197 5.10 -6.10 26.11
N LYS A 198 4.51 -5.86 24.94
CA LYS A 198 4.76 -6.63 23.72
C LYS A 198 4.96 -5.74 22.51
N VAL A 199 6.06 -5.96 21.80
CA VAL A 199 6.42 -5.28 20.55
C VAL A 199 6.66 -6.34 19.48
N GLY A 200 6.03 -6.20 18.33
CA GLY A 200 6.08 -7.25 17.30
C GLY A 200 6.11 -6.76 15.85
N LEU A 201 6.58 -7.63 14.97
CA LEU A 201 6.58 -7.50 13.52
C LEU A 201 5.83 -8.68 12.89
N ILE A 202 4.91 -8.42 11.96
CA ILE A 202 4.16 -9.43 11.18
C ILE A 202 4.49 -9.22 9.70
N GLY A 203 5.17 -10.18 9.06
CA GLY A 203 5.54 -10.09 7.65
C GLY A 203 6.78 -10.88 7.26
N GLN A 204 7.16 -10.79 5.99
CA GLN A 204 8.36 -11.45 5.46
C GLN A 204 9.64 -10.64 5.69
N TYR A 205 10.77 -11.35 5.59
CA TYR A 205 12.13 -10.82 5.59
C TYR A 205 12.57 -10.14 6.90
N TRP A 206 11.85 -10.39 8.00
CA TRP A 206 12.24 -9.97 9.36
C TRP A 206 13.15 -11.00 10.05
N SER A 207 13.06 -12.26 9.66
CA SER A 207 13.81 -13.39 10.23
C SER A 207 15.26 -13.51 9.70
N GLY A 208 15.69 -12.60 8.83
CA GLY A 208 17.01 -12.60 8.20
C GLY A 208 17.07 -13.27 6.83
N GLU A 209 15.97 -13.87 6.37
CA GLU A 209 15.82 -14.28 4.97
C GLU A 209 15.85 -13.05 4.06
N VAL A 210 16.54 -13.16 2.93
CA VAL A 210 16.66 -12.10 1.92
C VAL A 210 16.27 -12.62 0.54
N MET A 211 15.71 -11.72 -0.28
CA MET A 211 15.54 -11.97 -1.71
C MET A 211 16.83 -11.53 -2.42
N GLU A 212 17.50 -12.43 -3.12
CA GLU A 212 18.86 -12.21 -3.65
C GLU A 212 18.95 -10.99 -4.59
N GLU A 213 17.95 -10.77 -5.44
CA GLU A 213 17.87 -9.63 -6.35
C GLU A 213 17.56 -8.30 -5.64
N PHE A 214 17.08 -8.38 -4.39
CA PHE A 214 16.59 -7.25 -3.60
C PHE A 214 17.14 -7.29 -2.17
N LYS A 215 18.41 -7.67 -2.00
CA LYS A 215 19.06 -7.81 -0.67
C LYS A 215 18.92 -6.56 0.18
N GLU A 216 19.18 -5.39 -0.39
CA GLU A 216 19.08 -4.13 0.34
C GLU A 216 17.64 -3.85 0.81
N ALA A 217 16.65 -4.14 -0.05
CA ALA A 217 15.24 -3.93 0.28
C ALA A 217 14.77 -4.89 1.38
N THR A 218 15.29 -6.12 1.40
CA THR A 218 14.83 -7.21 2.28
C THR A 218 15.71 -7.43 3.51
N TYR A 219 16.86 -6.75 3.60
CA TYR A 219 17.82 -6.91 4.70
C TYR A 219 17.22 -6.57 6.07
N SER A 220 17.40 -7.46 7.04
CA SER A 220 17.13 -7.21 8.46
C SER A 220 18.26 -7.78 9.35
N ASP A 221 18.35 -7.33 10.60
CA ASP A 221 19.25 -7.90 11.62
C ASP A 221 18.43 -8.63 12.71
N PRO A 222 18.28 -9.96 12.60
CA PRO A 222 17.54 -10.75 13.60
C PRO A 222 18.17 -10.73 15.00
N ASN A 223 19.48 -10.56 15.11
CA ASN A 223 20.16 -10.49 16.40
C ASN A 223 19.87 -9.17 17.10
N PHE A 224 19.76 -8.07 16.35
CA PHE A 224 19.30 -6.79 16.87
C PHE A 224 17.84 -6.88 17.33
N LEU A 225 16.94 -7.46 16.52
CA LEU A 225 15.54 -7.66 16.89
C LEU A 225 15.40 -8.51 18.17
N LYS A 226 16.12 -9.63 18.24
CA LYS A 226 16.12 -10.52 19.41
C LYS A 226 16.64 -9.83 20.67
N ARG A 227 17.75 -9.09 20.60
CA ARG A 227 18.31 -8.35 21.75
C ARG A 227 17.36 -7.28 22.28
N ASN A 228 16.53 -6.69 21.42
CA ASN A 228 15.52 -5.71 21.80
C ASN A 228 14.15 -6.33 22.13
N GLN A 229 14.09 -7.67 22.23
CA GLN A 229 12.88 -8.43 22.58
C GLN A 229 11.71 -8.12 21.64
N ILE A 230 11.98 -8.08 20.33
CA ILE A 230 10.97 -7.90 19.29
C ILE A 230 10.48 -9.27 18.82
N GLU A 231 9.17 -9.50 18.89
CA GLU A 231 8.58 -10.73 18.39
C GLU A 231 8.41 -10.67 16.86
N ILE A 232 8.73 -11.76 16.17
CA ILE A 232 8.57 -11.89 14.72
C ILE A 232 7.53 -12.97 14.45
N HIS A 233 6.57 -12.66 13.57
CA HIS A 233 5.47 -13.54 13.19
C HIS A 233 5.34 -13.60 11.66
N ASP A 234 4.77 -14.69 11.16
CA ASP A 234 4.50 -14.88 9.73
C ASP A 234 3.58 -13.80 9.15
N SER A 235 3.59 -13.66 7.82
CA SER A 235 2.71 -12.73 7.11
C SER A 235 1.24 -12.92 7.47
N ALA A 236 0.53 -11.80 7.57
CA ALA A 236 -0.93 -11.82 7.70
C ALA A 236 -1.55 -12.61 6.52
N PRO A 237 -2.60 -13.41 6.78
CA PRO A 237 -3.35 -14.06 5.71
C PRO A 237 -3.90 -13.05 4.70
N TYR A 238 -4.11 -13.51 3.47
CA TYR A 238 -4.63 -12.66 2.40
C TYR A 238 -5.98 -12.02 2.77
N GLY A 239 -6.11 -10.70 2.57
CA GLY A 239 -7.31 -9.95 2.93
C GLY A 239 -7.54 -9.78 4.43
N GLN A 240 -6.54 -10.05 5.28
CA GLN A 240 -6.63 -9.96 6.74
C GLN A 240 -5.58 -9.03 7.36
N VAL A 241 -4.99 -8.13 6.58
CA VAL A 241 -3.96 -7.18 7.05
C VAL A 241 -4.49 -6.28 8.17
N GLU A 242 -5.69 -5.72 8.04
CA GLU A 242 -6.29 -4.87 9.07
C GLU A 242 -6.63 -5.66 10.33
N MET A 243 -6.98 -6.94 10.19
CA MET A 243 -7.22 -7.84 11.33
C MET A 243 -5.92 -8.14 12.09
N ALA A 244 -4.82 -8.35 11.37
CA ALA A 244 -3.50 -8.52 11.98
C ALA A 244 -3.07 -7.25 12.73
N MET A 245 -3.21 -6.07 12.09
CA MET A 245 -2.92 -4.77 12.72
C MET A 245 -3.75 -4.53 13.98
N SER A 246 -5.01 -4.97 13.98
CA SER A 246 -5.95 -4.80 15.10
C SER A 246 -5.55 -5.56 16.37
N ARG A 247 -4.52 -6.42 16.30
CA ARG A 247 -3.88 -7.05 17.48
C ARG A 247 -2.98 -6.07 18.24
N GLY A 248 -2.59 -4.95 17.64
CA GLY A 248 -1.77 -3.90 18.26
C GLY A 248 -2.62 -2.75 18.82
N LEU A 249 -2.16 -2.14 19.91
CA LEU A 249 -2.64 -0.82 20.35
C LEU A 249 -2.13 0.26 19.41
N LEU A 250 -0.83 0.26 19.12
CA LEU A 250 -0.16 1.23 18.26
C LEU A 250 0.41 0.56 17.01
N ASN A 251 0.24 1.20 15.85
CA ASN A 251 0.86 0.76 14.60
C ASN A 251 1.51 1.96 13.89
N PRO A 252 2.83 1.95 13.61
CA PRO A 252 3.46 3.05 12.90
C PRO A 252 3.17 2.99 11.39
N ILE A 253 2.99 4.15 10.78
CA ILE A 253 2.84 4.29 9.33
C ILE A 253 4.16 4.75 8.72
N PHE A 254 5.01 3.78 8.36
CA PHE A 254 6.27 4.04 7.67
C PHE A 254 6.10 4.15 6.17
N ILE A 255 6.85 5.07 5.57
CA ILE A 255 6.77 5.38 4.15
C ILE A 255 8.16 5.33 3.56
N ARG A 256 8.26 4.64 2.43
CA ARG A 256 9.48 4.61 1.64
C ARG A 256 9.89 6.06 1.27
N PRO A 257 11.15 6.48 1.49
CA PRO A 257 11.56 7.87 1.33
C PRO A 257 11.19 8.48 -0.02
N ILE A 258 11.39 7.75 -1.12
CA ILE A 258 11.07 8.28 -2.45
C ILE A 258 9.56 8.53 -2.63
N LEU A 259 8.72 7.60 -2.17
CA LEU A 259 7.27 7.73 -2.26
C LEU A 259 6.76 8.90 -1.42
N ASN A 260 7.35 9.11 -0.23
CA ASN A 260 7.03 10.25 0.61
C ASN A 260 7.39 11.58 -0.08
N LYS A 261 8.56 11.64 -0.74
CA LYS A 261 8.99 12.83 -1.49
C LYS A 261 8.10 13.13 -2.69
N LEU A 262 7.58 12.09 -3.34
CA LEU A 262 6.63 12.21 -4.44
C LEU A 262 5.19 12.55 -3.98
N GLY A 263 4.89 12.47 -2.68
CA GLY A 263 3.55 12.64 -2.12
C GLY A 263 2.61 11.48 -2.43
N PHE A 264 3.17 10.28 -2.59
CA PHE A 264 2.45 9.07 -2.97
C PHE A 264 1.80 8.40 -1.77
N VAL A 265 0.55 8.00 -1.97
CA VAL A 265 -0.25 7.24 -1.02
C VAL A 265 0.02 5.75 -1.23
N THR A 266 0.10 5.02 -0.13
CA THR A 266 0.33 3.56 -0.10
C THR A 266 -0.83 2.87 0.63
N PRO A 267 -1.04 1.55 0.46
CA PRO A 267 -2.16 0.86 1.11
C PRO A 267 -2.07 0.94 2.64
N ARG A 268 -0.85 0.91 3.20
CA ARG A 268 -0.58 1.05 4.64
C ARG A 268 -1.24 2.28 5.26
N MET A 269 -1.33 3.37 4.51
CA MET A 269 -1.91 4.63 4.95
C MET A 269 -3.43 4.53 5.17
N PHE A 270 -4.12 3.64 4.47
CA PHE A 270 -5.56 3.40 4.66
C PHE A 270 -5.83 2.22 5.59
N GLU A 271 -5.08 1.12 5.43
CA GLU A 271 -5.20 -0.10 6.23
C GLU A 271 -5.06 0.18 7.73
N THR A 272 -4.07 0.98 8.13
CA THR A 272 -3.82 1.31 9.54
C THR A 272 -4.97 2.09 10.15
N LEU A 273 -5.59 2.99 9.39
CA LEU A 273 -6.74 3.77 9.84
C LEU A 273 -8.02 2.94 9.86
N LEU A 274 -8.13 1.89 9.04
CA LEU A 274 -9.24 0.94 9.06
C LEU A 274 -9.17 -0.05 10.23
N ALA A 275 -7.97 -0.48 10.59
CA ALA A 275 -7.72 -1.39 11.71
C ALA A 275 -8.14 -0.79 13.06
N ASP A 276 -8.48 -1.61 14.05
CA ASP A 276 -8.78 -1.15 15.42
C ASP A 276 -7.50 -0.82 16.19
N THR A 277 -6.72 0.15 15.72
CA THR A 277 -5.45 0.59 16.30
C THR A 277 -5.36 2.11 16.28
N VAL A 278 -4.42 2.68 17.03
CA VAL A 278 -4.01 4.08 16.87
C VAL A 278 -2.74 4.12 16.02
N PRO A 279 -2.70 4.93 14.93
CA PRO A 279 -1.50 5.07 14.13
C PRO A 279 -0.46 5.94 14.85
N LEU A 280 0.81 5.60 14.69
CA LEU A 280 1.91 6.52 14.98
C LEU A 280 2.38 7.12 13.66
N ILE A 281 2.35 8.45 13.57
CA ILE A 281 2.72 9.16 12.35
C ILE A 281 4.14 9.70 12.51
N PRO A 282 5.14 9.19 11.78
CA PRO A 282 6.49 9.75 11.82
C PRO A 282 6.46 11.22 11.37
N ASN A 283 7.28 12.08 11.98
CA ASN A 283 7.34 13.50 11.62
C ASN A 283 7.66 13.73 10.14
N TYR A 284 8.41 12.81 9.52
CA TYR A 284 8.77 12.92 8.11
C TYR A 284 7.59 12.69 7.16
N PHE A 285 6.43 12.20 7.61
CA PHE A 285 5.25 11.98 6.78
C PHE A 285 4.58 13.32 6.43
N THR A 286 5.13 13.97 5.40
CA THR A 286 4.87 15.37 5.04
C THR A 286 3.45 15.66 4.58
N HIS A 287 2.76 14.69 3.99
CA HIS A 287 1.44 14.85 3.40
C HIS A 287 0.33 14.16 4.22
N SER A 288 0.63 13.78 5.48
CA SER A 288 -0.33 13.14 6.39
C SER A 288 -1.55 14.04 6.68
N THR A 289 -1.35 15.35 6.85
CA THR A 289 -2.46 16.29 7.08
C THR A 289 -3.33 16.52 5.85
N ASP A 290 -2.76 16.40 4.65
CA ASP A 290 -3.52 16.52 3.40
C ASP A 290 -4.36 15.27 3.16
N LEU A 291 -3.84 14.10 3.53
CA LEU A 291 -4.56 12.83 3.45
C LEU A 291 -5.65 12.70 4.52
N TYR A 292 -5.30 12.93 5.78
CA TYR A 292 -6.13 12.61 6.94
C TYR A 292 -6.88 13.81 7.53
N GLY A 293 -6.52 15.03 7.11
CA GLY A 293 -7.00 16.28 7.71
C GLY A 293 -6.20 16.69 8.96
N LYS A 294 -6.47 17.91 9.45
CA LYS A 294 -5.76 18.51 10.59
C LYS A 294 -5.90 17.72 11.91
N ALA A 295 -6.93 16.89 12.03
CA ALA A 295 -7.20 16.09 13.22
C ALA A 295 -6.10 15.04 13.49
N ILE A 296 -5.27 14.67 12.51
CA ILE A 296 -4.18 13.69 12.71
C ILE A 296 -3.01 14.24 13.54
N LYS A 297 -2.87 15.56 13.65
CA LYS A 297 -1.71 16.22 14.27
C LYS A 297 -1.31 15.69 15.67
N PRO A 298 -2.23 15.38 16.59
CA PRO A 298 -1.88 14.84 17.91
C PRO A 298 -1.19 13.47 17.88
N LEU A 299 -1.23 12.77 16.74
CA LEU A 299 -0.62 11.45 16.53
C LEU A 299 0.72 11.53 15.77
N ILE A 300 1.17 12.75 15.42
CA ILE A 300 2.47 12.98 14.81
C ILE A 300 3.53 12.98 15.91
N LEU A 301 4.54 12.13 15.76
CA LEU A 301 5.67 12.04 16.66
C LEU A 301 6.60 13.25 16.44
N SER A 302 7.02 13.91 17.51
CA SER A 302 7.99 14.99 17.46
C SER A 302 9.40 14.48 17.11
N LEU A 303 10.25 15.38 16.61
CA LEU A 303 11.67 15.08 16.38
C LEU A 303 12.47 15.02 17.68
N GLU A 304 12.08 15.80 18.68
CA GLU A 304 12.84 15.98 19.92
C GLU A 304 12.59 14.84 20.91
N ASN A 305 11.32 14.49 21.15
CA ASN A 305 10.95 13.52 22.16
C ASN A 305 9.92 12.49 21.65
N PRO A 306 10.24 11.72 20.59
CA PRO A 306 9.31 10.76 20.01
C PRO A 306 8.91 9.64 20.98
N ALA A 307 9.76 9.26 21.94
CA ALA A 307 9.43 8.27 22.97
C ALA A 307 8.30 8.77 23.91
N ASP A 308 8.39 10.03 24.35
CA ASP A 308 7.38 10.65 25.20
C ASP A 308 6.05 10.81 24.46
N ASP A 309 6.10 11.12 23.16
CA ASP A 309 4.90 11.14 22.32
C ASP A 309 4.22 9.78 22.22
N ILE A 310 5.00 8.71 22.03
CA ILE A 310 4.47 7.33 22.01
C ILE A 310 3.79 7.00 23.35
N MET A 311 4.44 7.31 24.48
CA MET A 311 3.85 7.09 25.81
C MET A 311 2.59 7.91 26.02
N ARG A 312 2.61 9.21 25.70
CA ARG A 312 1.42 10.08 25.76
C ARG A 312 0.27 9.52 24.92
N ILE A 313 0.56 9.04 23.72
CA ILE A 313 -0.47 8.46 22.83
C ILE A 313 -1.05 7.18 23.45
N LEU A 314 -0.20 6.34 24.04
CA LEU A 314 -0.59 5.10 24.69
C LEU A 314 -1.39 5.32 25.98
N GLU A 315 -0.96 6.26 26.83
CA GLU A 315 -1.65 6.63 28.08
C GLU A 315 -3.05 7.21 27.80
N ASN A 316 -3.21 7.92 26.68
CA ASN A 316 -4.48 8.48 26.22
C ASN A 316 -5.13 7.64 25.11
N TYR A 317 -4.90 6.32 25.11
CA TYR A 317 -5.29 5.42 24.02
C TYR A 317 -6.77 5.54 23.62
N GLU A 318 -7.70 5.54 24.58
CA GLU A 318 -9.13 5.59 24.29
C GLU A 318 -9.58 6.91 23.63
N GLU A 319 -8.94 8.03 23.99
CA GLU A 319 -9.21 9.33 23.36
C GLU A 319 -8.66 9.36 21.93
N ASN A 320 -7.42 8.90 21.76
CA ASN A 320 -6.79 8.80 20.44
C ASN A 320 -7.54 7.82 19.52
N LYS A 321 -8.06 6.72 20.07
CA LYS A 321 -8.91 5.77 19.36
C LYS A 321 -10.20 6.40 18.85
N LYS A 322 -10.86 7.25 19.66
CA LYS A 322 -12.03 8.03 19.23
C LYS A 322 -11.67 9.01 18.11
N LEU A 323 -10.54 9.70 18.23
CA LEU A 323 -10.04 10.61 17.19
C LEU A 323 -9.81 9.86 15.87
N VAL A 324 -9.16 8.70 15.91
CA VAL A 324 -8.90 7.86 14.73
C VAL A 324 -10.19 7.39 14.07
N ARG A 325 -11.20 7.01 14.86
CA ARG A 325 -12.53 6.66 14.33
C ARG A 325 -13.16 7.82 13.55
N ASN A 326 -13.07 9.05 14.05
CA ASN A 326 -13.60 10.23 13.35
C ASN A 326 -12.87 10.49 12.02
N ILE A 327 -11.54 10.34 12.00
CA ILE A 327 -10.74 10.43 10.76
C ILE A 327 -11.18 9.34 9.78
N ARG A 328 -11.31 8.09 10.24
CA ARG A 328 -11.75 6.95 9.43
C ARG A 328 -13.08 7.20 8.74
N GLU A 329 -14.08 7.73 9.45
CA GLU A 329 -15.39 8.02 8.84
C GLU A 329 -15.28 9.06 7.72
N THR A 330 -14.46 10.08 7.91
CA THR A 330 -14.17 11.08 6.86
C THR A 330 -13.50 10.44 5.64
N LEU A 331 -12.53 9.55 5.87
CA LEU A 331 -11.84 8.85 4.79
C LEU A 331 -12.78 7.90 4.05
N LYS A 332 -13.64 7.17 4.75
CA LYS A 332 -14.62 6.25 4.14
C LYS A 332 -15.60 6.94 3.21
N ALA A 333 -16.02 8.16 3.54
CA ALA A 333 -16.88 8.94 2.66
C ALA A 333 -16.21 9.26 1.31
N LYS A 334 -14.88 9.31 1.25
CA LYS A 334 -14.12 9.81 0.09
C LYS A 334 -13.26 8.76 -0.62
N HIS A 335 -12.76 7.77 0.10
CA HIS A 335 -11.65 6.92 -0.35
C HIS A 335 -12.00 5.42 -0.35
N THR A 336 -13.28 5.06 -0.36
CA THR A 336 -13.63 3.63 -0.50
C THR A 336 -13.31 3.08 -1.88
N TYR A 337 -13.07 1.78 -1.99
CA TYR A 337 -12.90 1.10 -3.28
C TYR A 337 -14.09 1.33 -4.23
N LYS A 338 -15.30 1.52 -3.69
CA LYS A 338 -16.47 1.92 -4.49
C LYS A 338 -16.28 3.29 -5.16
N VAL A 339 -15.72 4.27 -4.44
CA VAL A 339 -15.40 5.58 -5.02
C VAL A 339 -14.27 5.45 -6.03
N ARG A 340 -13.21 4.71 -5.71
CA ARG A 340 -12.08 4.50 -6.62
C ARG A 340 -12.53 3.82 -7.91
N LEU A 341 -13.39 2.81 -7.81
CA LEU A 341 -13.96 2.12 -8.96
C LEU A 341 -14.82 3.05 -9.81
N LYS A 342 -15.68 3.87 -9.21
CA LYS A 342 -16.45 4.90 -9.95
C LYS A 342 -15.55 5.88 -10.72
N GLN A 343 -14.40 6.23 -10.17
CA GLN A 343 -13.42 7.08 -10.86
C GLN A 343 -12.79 6.34 -12.05
N LEU A 344 -12.46 5.05 -11.92
CA LEU A 344 -11.95 4.25 -13.04
C LEU A 344 -12.95 4.10 -14.19
N LEU A 345 -14.26 4.04 -13.88
CA LEU A 345 -15.30 3.93 -14.90
C LEU A 345 -15.39 5.16 -15.81
N GLN A 346 -14.77 6.28 -15.46
CA GLN A 346 -14.70 7.45 -16.34
C GLN A 346 -13.86 7.20 -17.60
N TYR A 347 -13.11 6.09 -17.65
CA TYR A 347 -12.32 5.65 -18.79
C TYR A 347 -13.01 4.57 -19.65
N ILE A 348 -14.27 4.27 -19.36
CA ILE A 348 -15.17 3.44 -20.17
C ILE A 348 -16.16 4.35 -20.88
#